data_AF-A0A963TJG9-F1
#
_entry.id   AF-A0A963TJG9-F1
#
_cell.length_a   1.000
_cell.length_b   1.000
_cell.length_c   1.000
_cell.angle_alpha   90.00
_cell.angle_beta   90.00
_cell.angle_gamma   90.00
#
_symmetry.space_group_name_H-M   'P 1'
#
loop_
_entity.id
_entity.type
_entity.pdbx_description
1 polymer ?
#
loop_
_entity_poly.entity_id
_entity_poly.type
_entity_poly.pdbx_seq_one_letter_code
_entity_poly.pdbx_strand_id
1 'polypeptide(L)'
;MLAWERYRLRARRKRFLWRAFRKRRELRAISDRTPFLAPDAILLFGTLRNERVRLPFFLDYYRRLGVSHFLLVDNGSTDGSGDYLSEQRDVSLWRTEASYRGSRYGQDWLTWLLRKHAHGRWALTVDMDEFLVYPFCDTRPLRALTDWLDGLGARAFPALVLDMYPRGRIDAQSYREGQDPFEILQWFDSGNYTISQNPTYGNLWIQGGPRARCMFADAPAEAPSLNKVPLVKWRR
;
A
#
# COMPACT_ATOMS: atom_id res chain seq x y z
N MET A 1 14.54 4.07 24.81
CA MET A 1 14.05 5.29 24.13
C MET A 1 13.84 6.40 25.15
N LEU A 2 14.61 7.47 25.05
CA LEU A 2 14.60 8.60 25.98
C LEU A 2 13.26 9.37 25.91
N ALA A 3 12.89 10.09 26.97
CA ALA A 3 11.64 10.87 27.01
C ALA A 3 11.55 11.91 25.88
N TRP A 4 12.69 12.51 25.53
CA TRP A 4 12.82 13.47 24.43
C TRP A 4 12.54 12.87 23.05
N GLU A 5 13.05 11.67 22.76
CA GLU A 5 12.82 10.97 21.50
C GLU A 5 11.32 10.66 21.32
N ARG A 6 10.67 10.19 22.38
CA ARG A 6 9.22 9.96 22.41
C ARG A 6 8.44 11.24 22.13
N TYR A 7 8.85 12.37 22.71
CA TYR A 7 8.23 13.67 22.45
C TYR A 7 8.40 14.10 20.99
N ARG A 8 9.60 13.98 20.42
CA ARG A 8 9.88 14.28 19.01
C ARG A 8 9.03 13.45 18.06
N LEU A 9 8.90 12.15 18.31
CA LEU A 9 8.04 11.26 17.51
C LEU A 9 6.56 11.66 17.60
N ARG A 10 6.07 12.04 18.80
CA ARG A 10 4.70 12.56 18.97
C ARG A 10 4.47 13.87 18.21
N ALA A 11 5.41 14.81 18.28
CA ALA A 11 5.32 16.07 17.54
C ALA A 11 5.34 15.83 16.01
N ARG A 12 6.21 14.95 15.54
CA ARG A 12 6.28 14.53 14.13
C ARG A 12 4.96 13.89 13.66
N ARG A 13 4.38 13.00 14.47
CA ARG A 13 3.05 12.43 14.22
C ARG A 13 2.01 13.54 14.08
N LYS A 14 1.91 14.45 15.06
CA LYS A 14 0.95 15.58 15.01
C LYS A 14 1.12 16.43 13.74
N ARG A 15 2.36 16.74 13.34
CA ARG A 15 2.66 17.47 12.10
C ARG A 15 2.11 16.75 10.87
N PHE A 16 2.35 15.44 10.74
CA PHE A 16 1.83 14.67 9.60
C PHE A 16 0.32 14.55 9.61
N LEU A 17 -0.31 14.41 10.78
CA LEU A 17 -1.78 14.39 10.89
C LEU A 17 -2.39 15.73 10.47
N TRP A 18 -1.78 16.86 10.88
CA TRP A 18 -2.23 18.19 10.46
C TRP A 18 -2.03 18.42 8.97
N ARG A 19 -0.91 17.94 8.42
CA ARG A 19 -0.64 18.01 6.99
C ARG A 19 -1.67 17.20 6.19
N ALA A 20 -1.93 15.95 6.58
CA ALA A 20 -2.99 15.12 5.99
C ALA A 20 -4.35 15.81 6.07
N PHE A 21 -4.68 16.40 7.22
CA PHE A 21 -5.89 17.20 7.37
C PHE A 21 -5.93 18.35 6.35
N ARG A 22 -4.88 19.17 6.20
CA ARG A 22 -4.87 20.23 5.18
C ARG A 22 -5.01 19.71 3.76
N LYS A 23 -4.28 18.64 3.44
CA LYS A 23 -4.23 18.00 2.12
C LYS A 23 -5.55 17.37 1.70
N ARG A 24 -6.48 17.12 2.63
CA ARG A 24 -7.85 16.71 2.31
C ARG A 24 -8.57 17.63 1.33
N ARG A 25 -8.24 18.93 1.32
CA ARG A 25 -8.86 19.94 0.45
C ARG A 25 -8.44 19.78 -1.02
N GLU A 26 -7.43 18.98 -1.30
CA GLU A 26 -6.99 18.64 -2.66
C GLU A 26 -7.77 17.47 -3.25
N LEU A 27 -8.59 16.78 -2.46
CA LEU A 27 -9.35 15.62 -2.88
C LEU A 27 -10.77 16.01 -3.25
N ARG A 28 -11.20 15.64 -4.46
CA ARG A 28 -12.59 15.68 -4.89
C ARG A 28 -13.14 14.26 -4.88
N ALA A 29 -14.24 14.01 -4.17
CA ALA A 29 -14.94 12.73 -4.27
C ALA A 29 -15.58 12.60 -5.67
N ILE A 30 -15.30 11.49 -6.35
CA ILE A 30 -15.95 11.11 -7.62
C ILE A 30 -17.09 10.14 -7.33
N SER A 31 -16.82 9.13 -6.50
CA SER A 31 -17.83 8.21 -5.97
C SER A 31 -17.54 7.93 -4.50
N ASP A 32 -18.43 8.32 -3.59
CA ASP A 32 -18.28 8.06 -2.16
C ASP A 32 -19.32 7.02 -1.71
N ARG A 33 -18.85 5.78 -1.57
CA ARG A 33 -19.65 4.64 -1.09
C ARG A 33 -19.34 4.31 0.37
N THR A 34 -18.58 5.18 1.05
CA THR A 34 -18.17 4.94 2.45
C THR A 34 -19.31 4.98 3.49
N PRO A 35 -20.48 5.60 3.25
CA PRO A 35 -21.62 5.50 4.17
C PRO A 35 -22.13 4.06 4.36
N PHE A 36 -21.85 3.15 3.43
CA PHE A 36 -22.34 1.76 3.44
C PHE A 36 -21.31 0.75 3.96
N LEU A 37 -20.19 1.21 4.55
CA LEU A 37 -19.15 0.32 5.06
C LEU A 37 -19.64 -0.49 6.26
N ALA A 38 -19.51 -1.82 6.17
CA ALA A 38 -19.74 -2.70 7.31
C ALA A 38 -18.80 -2.34 8.49
N PRO A 39 -19.23 -2.53 9.75
CA PRO A 39 -18.39 -2.27 10.92
C PRO A 39 -17.07 -3.05 10.93
N ASP A 40 -17.10 -4.28 10.42
CA ASP A 40 -15.99 -5.22 10.37
C ASP A 40 -15.34 -5.33 8.98
N ALA A 41 -15.61 -4.36 8.09
CA ALA A 41 -15.06 -4.32 6.75
C ALA A 41 -13.51 -4.24 6.78
N ILE A 42 -12.85 -5.05 5.95
CA ILE A 42 -11.42 -4.89 5.68
C ILE A 42 -11.27 -3.93 4.51
N LEU A 43 -10.57 -2.82 4.73
CA LEU A 43 -10.48 -1.73 3.77
C LEU A 43 -9.12 -1.73 3.07
N LEU A 44 -9.10 -1.54 1.75
CA LEU A 44 -7.87 -1.29 1.00
C LEU A 44 -7.74 0.19 0.66
N PHE A 45 -6.53 0.72 0.77
CA PHE A 45 -6.17 2.09 0.43
C PHE A 45 -5.03 2.10 -0.58
N GLY A 46 -5.12 2.95 -1.59
CA GLY A 46 -4.08 3.07 -2.60
C GLY A 46 -4.18 4.39 -3.36
N THR A 47 -3.05 4.85 -3.90
CA THR A 47 -3.01 5.96 -4.84
C THR A 47 -2.56 5.42 -6.19
N LEU A 48 -3.16 5.89 -7.27
CA LEU A 48 -2.83 5.45 -8.62
C LEU A 48 -2.74 6.62 -9.58
N ARG A 49 -2.03 6.39 -10.68
CA ARG A 49 -2.08 7.24 -11.87
C ARG A 49 -1.75 6.40 -13.09
N ASN A 50 -2.66 6.37 -14.06
CA ASN A 50 -2.52 5.62 -15.30
C ASN A 50 -2.23 4.12 -15.07
N GLU A 51 -3.08 3.46 -14.29
CA GLU A 51 -2.92 2.07 -13.88
C GLU A 51 -3.96 1.14 -14.51
N ARG A 52 -4.67 1.59 -15.55
CA ARG A 52 -5.85 0.91 -16.11
C ARG A 52 -5.59 -0.55 -16.44
N VAL A 53 -4.39 -0.85 -16.93
CA VAL A 53 -3.97 -2.19 -17.31
C VAL A 53 -3.92 -3.16 -16.11
N ARG A 54 -3.53 -2.69 -14.92
CA ARG A 54 -3.40 -3.52 -13.70
C ARG A 54 -4.69 -3.65 -12.91
N LEU A 55 -5.57 -2.64 -12.99
CA LEU A 55 -6.75 -2.52 -12.15
C LEU A 55 -7.67 -3.76 -12.14
N PRO A 56 -7.98 -4.42 -13.27
CA PRO A 56 -8.88 -5.56 -13.24
C PRO A 56 -8.36 -6.72 -12.39
N PHE A 57 -7.09 -7.10 -12.56
CA PHE A 57 -6.48 -8.16 -11.75
C PHE A 57 -6.30 -7.71 -10.30
N PHE A 58 -5.84 -6.47 -10.08
CA PHE A 58 -5.64 -5.91 -8.74
C PHE A 58 -6.91 -5.98 -7.89
N LEU A 59 -8.04 -5.49 -8.42
CA LEU A 59 -9.30 -5.52 -7.67
C LEU A 59 -9.76 -6.95 -7.41
N ASP A 60 -9.69 -7.80 -8.43
CA ASP A 60 -10.10 -9.19 -8.31
C ASP A 60 -9.25 -9.97 -7.29
N TYR A 61 -7.92 -9.84 -7.32
CA TYR A 61 -7.01 -10.45 -6.34
C TYR A 61 -7.42 -10.10 -4.90
N TYR A 62 -7.60 -8.80 -4.62
CA TYR A 62 -7.93 -8.35 -3.27
C TYR A 62 -9.37 -8.67 -2.86
N ARG A 63 -10.32 -8.71 -3.80
CA ARG A 63 -11.68 -9.22 -3.56
C ARG A 63 -11.65 -10.68 -3.15
N ARG A 64 -10.89 -11.53 -3.85
CA ARG A 64 -10.71 -12.95 -3.49
C ARG A 64 -10.06 -13.11 -2.12
N LEU A 65 -9.10 -12.25 -1.77
CA LEU A 65 -8.53 -12.21 -0.41
C LEU A 65 -9.52 -11.72 0.66
N GLY A 66 -10.65 -11.12 0.30
CA GLY A 66 -11.68 -10.67 1.24
C GLY A 66 -11.58 -9.20 1.65
N VAL A 67 -10.88 -8.37 0.86
CA VAL A 67 -11.04 -6.90 0.95
C VAL A 67 -12.49 -6.57 0.63
N SER A 68 -13.14 -5.86 1.54
CA SER A 68 -14.56 -5.55 1.47
C SER A 68 -14.85 -4.24 0.74
N HIS A 69 -13.91 -3.29 0.77
CA HIS A 69 -14.07 -1.99 0.12
C HIS A 69 -12.72 -1.34 -0.20
N PHE A 70 -12.65 -0.65 -1.33
CA PHE A 70 -11.47 0.02 -1.82
C PHE A 70 -11.63 1.54 -1.70
N LEU A 71 -10.67 2.22 -1.08
CA LEU A 71 -10.59 3.67 -0.97
C LEU A 71 -9.39 4.14 -1.78
N LEU A 72 -9.65 4.55 -3.01
CA LEU A 72 -8.60 4.85 -3.99
C LEU A 72 -8.52 6.34 -4.30
N VAL A 73 -7.29 6.82 -4.48
CA VAL A 73 -7.02 8.18 -4.96
C VAL A 73 -6.44 8.12 -6.36
N ASP A 74 -7.21 8.57 -7.34
CA ASP A 74 -6.74 8.79 -8.71
C ASP A 74 -6.04 10.15 -8.81
N ASN A 75 -4.73 10.13 -9.07
CA ASN A 75 -3.92 11.34 -9.23
C ASN A 75 -3.81 11.78 -10.70
N GLY A 76 -4.96 12.07 -11.30
CA GLY A 76 -5.03 12.66 -12.64
C GLY A 76 -4.72 11.65 -13.74
N SER A 77 -5.35 10.48 -13.69
CA SER A 77 -5.26 9.49 -14.77
C SER A 77 -5.97 9.98 -16.02
N THR A 78 -5.44 9.55 -17.17
CA THR A 78 -5.92 9.88 -18.52
C THR A 78 -6.14 8.64 -19.38
N ASP A 79 -5.99 7.44 -18.82
CA ASP A 79 -6.06 6.15 -19.50
C ASP A 79 -7.40 5.40 -19.24
N GLY A 80 -8.40 6.10 -18.71
CA GLY A 80 -9.68 5.50 -18.32
C GLY A 80 -9.69 4.81 -16.94
N SER A 81 -8.59 4.87 -16.16
CA SER A 81 -8.56 4.31 -14.80
C SER A 81 -9.68 4.84 -13.90
N GLY A 82 -9.90 6.16 -13.93
CA GLY A 82 -10.91 6.81 -13.09
C GLY A 82 -12.34 6.36 -13.42
N ASP A 83 -12.67 6.30 -14.70
CA ASP A 83 -14.01 5.89 -15.16
C ASP A 83 -14.27 4.42 -14.77
N TYR A 84 -13.32 3.52 -15.08
CA TYR A 84 -13.38 2.11 -14.70
C TYR A 84 -13.61 1.91 -13.20
N LEU A 85 -12.89 2.65 -12.34
CA LEU A 85 -13.02 2.58 -10.89
C LEU A 85 -14.35 3.15 -10.38
N SER A 86 -14.87 4.21 -11.01
CA SER A 86 -16.10 4.87 -10.59
C SER A 86 -17.33 3.94 -10.72
N GLU A 87 -17.29 3.03 -11.69
CA GLU A 87 -18.34 2.05 -11.96
C GLU A 87 -18.36 0.88 -10.96
N GLN A 88 -17.25 0.63 -10.25
CA GLN A 88 -17.15 -0.47 -9.30
C GLN A 88 -17.96 -0.20 -8.02
N ARG A 89 -18.84 -1.13 -7.64
CA ARG A 89 -19.77 -0.96 -6.49
C ARG A 89 -19.09 -0.96 -5.12
N ASP A 90 -17.89 -1.51 -5.03
CA ASP A 90 -17.07 -1.65 -3.82
C ASP A 90 -15.89 -0.67 -3.79
N VAL A 91 -15.87 0.32 -4.69
CA VAL A 91 -14.83 1.36 -4.74
C VAL A 91 -15.41 2.72 -4.32
N SER A 92 -14.75 3.38 -3.39
CA SER A 92 -14.85 4.83 -3.19
C SER A 92 -13.65 5.51 -3.82
N LEU A 93 -13.90 6.40 -4.76
CA LEU A 93 -12.88 7.07 -5.58
C LEU A 93 -12.81 8.55 -5.26
N TRP A 94 -11.61 9.03 -4.98
CA TRP A 94 -11.27 10.44 -4.96
C TRP A 94 -10.32 10.76 -6.10
N ARG A 95 -10.47 11.95 -6.70
CA ARG A 95 -9.57 12.46 -7.73
C ARG A 95 -8.84 13.70 -7.25
N THR A 96 -7.59 13.85 -7.69
CA THR A 96 -6.78 15.05 -7.46
C THR A 96 -5.76 15.28 -8.56
N GLU A 97 -5.52 16.55 -8.88
CA GLU A 97 -4.44 16.98 -9.79
C GLU A 97 -3.26 17.60 -9.02
N ALA A 98 -3.31 17.57 -7.69
CA ALA A 98 -2.25 18.11 -6.86
C ALA A 98 -0.96 17.27 -6.96
N SER A 99 0.16 17.90 -6.61
CA SER A 99 1.49 17.28 -6.71
C SER A 99 1.62 16.01 -5.87
N TYR A 100 1.89 14.88 -6.54
CA TYR A 100 2.16 13.58 -5.91
C TYR A 100 3.34 13.65 -4.92
N ARG A 101 4.48 14.17 -5.36
CA ARG A 101 5.64 14.41 -4.48
C ARG A 101 5.27 15.38 -3.35
N GLY A 102 4.51 16.42 -3.69
CA GLY A 102 3.99 17.42 -2.78
C GLY A 102 2.97 16.88 -1.76
N SER A 103 2.46 15.65 -1.90
CA SER A 103 1.62 14.91 -0.95
C SER A 103 2.34 13.73 -0.28
N ARG A 104 3.70 13.73 -0.37
CA ARG A 104 4.57 12.64 0.10
C ARG A 104 4.22 11.30 -0.56
N TYR A 105 4.09 11.33 -1.88
CA TYR A 105 3.74 10.17 -2.69
C TYR A 105 2.37 9.60 -2.26
N GLY A 106 1.35 10.47 -2.22
CA GLY A 106 -0.03 10.11 -1.86
C GLY A 106 -0.29 9.88 -0.37
N GLN A 107 0.74 9.70 0.45
CA GLN A 107 0.62 9.34 1.86
C GLN A 107 -0.21 10.32 2.68
N ASP A 108 -0.17 11.62 2.39
CA ASP A 108 -0.99 12.60 3.13
C ASP A 108 -2.48 12.48 2.80
N TRP A 109 -2.84 12.15 1.55
CA TRP A 109 -4.21 11.90 1.14
C TRP A 109 -4.74 10.60 1.77
N LEU A 110 -3.96 9.51 1.65
CA LEU A 110 -4.32 8.22 2.24
C LEU A 110 -4.42 8.31 3.77
N THR A 111 -3.49 9.01 4.44
CA THR A 111 -3.55 9.22 5.90
C THR A 111 -4.85 9.91 6.32
N TRP A 112 -5.33 10.89 5.54
CA TRP A 112 -6.62 11.52 5.82
C TRP A 112 -7.78 10.53 5.69
N LEU A 113 -7.82 9.76 4.59
CA LEU A 113 -8.88 8.78 4.35
C LEU A 113 -8.87 7.65 5.40
N LEU A 114 -7.68 7.13 5.74
CA LEU A 114 -7.47 6.17 6.82
C LEU A 114 -8.04 6.69 8.15
N ARG A 115 -7.70 7.93 8.53
CA ARG A 115 -8.28 8.55 9.74
C ARG A 115 -9.80 8.66 9.69
N LYS A 116 -10.35 9.05 8.54
CA LYS A 116 -11.79 9.26 8.41
C LYS A 116 -12.55 7.94 8.42
N HIS A 117 -12.09 6.91 7.72
CA HIS A 117 -12.89 5.71 7.42
C HIS A 117 -12.40 4.42 8.08
N ALA A 118 -11.11 4.28 8.40
CA ALA A 118 -10.55 3.02 8.89
C ALA A 118 -10.58 2.85 10.42
N HIS A 119 -11.07 3.83 11.19
CA HIS A 119 -11.02 3.73 12.65
C HIS A 119 -11.75 2.47 13.15
N GLY A 120 -11.03 1.63 13.91
CA GLY A 120 -11.56 0.37 14.46
C GLY A 120 -11.49 -0.81 13.48
N ARG A 121 -11.07 -0.58 12.24
CA ARG A 121 -10.99 -1.58 11.17
C ARG A 121 -9.55 -1.91 10.80
N TRP A 122 -9.37 -3.07 10.19
CA TRP A 122 -8.13 -3.41 9.49
C TRP A 122 -8.07 -2.68 8.16
N ALA A 123 -6.95 -2.01 7.91
CA ALA A 123 -6.70 -1.26 6.69
C ALA A 123 -5.41 -1.76 6.04
N LEU A 124 -5.54 -2.18 4.78
CA LEU A 124 -4.45 -2.55 3.90
C LEU A 124 -4.06 -1.34 3.05
N THR A 125 -2.78 -0.99 2.98
CA THR A 125 -2.26 0.08 2.14
C THR A 125 -1.21 -0.47 1.19
N VAL A 126 -1.51 -0.43 -0.11
CA VAL A 126 -0.68 -1.01 -1.18
C VAL A 126 -0.72 -0.12 -2.41
N ASP A 127 0.34 -0.19 -3.21
CA ASP A 127 0.40 0.41 -4.54
C ASP A 127 -0.23 -0.54 -5.59
N MET A 128 -0.58 -0.06 -6.79
CA MET A 128 -1.35 -0.86 -7.77
C MET A 128 -0.57 -2.03 -8.37
N ASP A 129 0.74 -2.06 -8.16
CA ASP A 129 1.67 -3.11 -8.57
C ASP A 129 2.13 -4.00 -7.38
N GLU A 130 1.56 -3.79 -6.19
CA GLU A 130 1.90 -4.56 -5.00
C GLU A 130 0.80 -5.54 -4.58
N PHE A 131 1.22 -6.78 -4.30
CA PHE A 131 0.35 -7.88 -3.89
C PHE A 131 0.78 -8.41 -2.52
N LEU A 132 -0.11 -8.30 -1.52
CA LEU A 132 0.14 -8.87 -0.21
C LEU A 132 0.06 -10.40 -0.29
N VAL A 133 1.18 -11.06 -0.01
CA VAL A 133 1.28 -12.52 0.16
C VAL A 133 1.58 -12.82 1.63
N TYR A 134 0.85 -13.78 2.19
CA TYR A 134 1.03 -14.24 3.57
C TYR A 134 0.83 -15.76 3.63
N PRO A 135 1.28 -16.45 4.70
CA PRO A 135 1.15 -17.89 4.79
C PRO A 135 -0.29 -18.36 4.56
N PHE A 136 -0.45 -19.28 3.62
CA PHE A 136 -1.73 -19.86 3.22
C PHE A 136 -2.73 -18.86 2.60
N CYS A 137 -2.29 -17.74 2.01
CA CYS A 137 -3.20 -16.77 1.39
C CYS A 137 -4.00 -17.32 0.18
N ASP A 138 -3.58 -18.44 -0.38
CA ASP A 138 -4.27 -19.23 -1.40
C ASP A 138 -5.52 -19.94 -0.88
N THR A 139 -5.55 -20.27 0.42
CA THR A 139 -6.63 -21.04 1.05
C THR A 139 -7.30 -20.33 2.23
N ARG A 140 -6.67 -19.26 2.76
CA ARG A 140 -7.15 -18.50 3.91
C ARG A 140 -7.35 -17.03 3.56
N PRO A 141 -8.57 -16.49 3.71
CA PRO A 141 -8.84 -15.09 3.43
C PRO A 141 -8.16 -14.18 4.44
N LEU A 142 -8.07 -12.90 4.11
CA LEU A 142 -7.43 -11.86 4.90
C LEU A 142 -8.07 -11.74 6.30
N ARG A 143 -9.37 -12.07 6.41
CA ARG A 143 -10.09 -12.15 7.69
C ARG A 143 -9.44 -13.13 8.65
N ALA A 144 -9.02 -14.31 8.19
CA ALA A 144 -8.36 -15.29 9.04
C ALA A 144 -7.02 -14.77 9.58
N LEU A 145 -6.26 -14.04 8.76
CA LEU A 145 -5.04 -13.35 9.21
C LEU A 145 -5.36 -12.27 10.24
N THR A 146 -6.38 -11.44 9.99
CA THR A 146 -6.72 -10.34 10.91
C THR A 146 -7.27 -10.83 12.24
N ASP A 147 -8.06 -11.91 12.25
CA ASP A 147 -8.58 -12.52 13.48
C ASP A 147 -7.45 -13.14 14.31
N TRP A 148 -6.49 -13.79 13.65
CA TRP A 148 -5.29 -14.30 14.31
C TRP A 148 -4.44 -13.17 14.92
N LEU A 149 -4.22 -12.09 14.18
CA LEU A 149 -3.51 -10.91 14.68
C LEU A 149 -4.23 -10.26 15.86
N ASP A 150 -5.56 -10.19 15.82
CA ASP A 150 -6.38 -9.69 16.91
C ASP A 150 -6.29 -10.57 18.16
N GLY A 151 -6.29 -11.89 17.99
CA GLY A 151 -6.05 -12.84 19.08
C GLY A 151 -4.67 -12.67 19.73
N LEU A 152 -3.65 -12.28 18.95
CA LEU A 152 -2.31 -11.96 19.45
C LEU A 152 -2.20 -10.55 20.07
N GLY A 153 -3.24 -9.72 19.97
CA GLY A 153 -3.17 -8.30 20.32
C GLY A 153 -2.26 -7.47 19.41
N ALA A 154 -1.86 -8.00 18.26
CA ALA A 154 -1.04 -7.33 17.27
C ALA A 154 -1.87 -6.29 16.52
N ARG A 155 -1.32 -5.09 16.32
CA ARG A 155 -2.03 -3.97 15.66
C ARG A 155 -1.56 -3.70 14.24
N ALA A 156 -0.53 -4.39 13.79
CA ALA A 156 0.09 -4.19 12.49
C ALA A 156 0.79 -5.46 12.07
N PHE A 157 0.83 -5.68 10.75
CA PHE A 157 1.55 -6.76 10.12
C PHE A 157 2.66 -6.15 9.24
N PRO A 158 3.93 -6.16 9.71
CA PRO A 158 5.05 -5.76 8.87
C PRO A 158 5.33 -6.82 7.80
N ALA A 159 5.75 -6.39 6.62
CA ALA A 159 6.06 -7.26 5.49
C ALA A 159 7.35 -6.80 4.79
N LEU A 160 8.02 -7.76 4.14
CA LEU A 160 9.09 -7.49 3.18
C LEU A 160 8.48 -7.25 1.80
N VAL A 161 8.90 -6.18 1.13
CA VAL A 161 8.63 -5.93 -0.28
C VAL A 161 9.65 -6.75 -1.07
N LEU A 162 9.15 -7.76 -1.78
CA LEU A 162 9.96 -8.59 -2.66
C LEU A 162 9.81 -8.06 -4.08
N ASP A 163 10.89 -7.51 -4.65
CA ASP A 163 10.90 -7.07 -6.04
C ASP A 163 10.96 -8.30 -6.96
N MET A 164 9.92 -8.49 -7.76
CA MET A 164 9.82 -9.58 -8.73
C MET A 164 10.05 -9.08 -10.16
N TYR A 165 10.66 -9.91 -11.00
CA TYR A 165 11.01 -9.59 -12.38
C TYR A 165 10.81 -10.80 -13.30
N PRO A 166 10.63 -10.61 -14.62
CA PRO A 166 10.44 -11.72 -15.54
C PRO A 166 11.74 -12.49 -15.78
N ARG A 167 11.61 -13.70 -16.33
CA ARG A 167 12.77 -14.42 -16.86
C ARG A 167 13.32 -13.69 -18.09
N GLY A 168 14.61 -13.39 -18.09
CA GLY A 168 15.28 -12.75 -19.22
C GLY A 168 15.20 -11.23 -19.17
N ARG A 169 15.05 -10.58 -20.32
CA ARG A 169 15.01 -9.11 -20.39
C ARG A 169 13.66 -8.59 -19.89
N ILE A 170 13.68 -7.44 -19.20
CA ILE A 170 12.49 -6.80 -18.64
C ILE A 170 11.48 -6.40 -19.73
N ASP A 171 11.98 -6.06 -20.92
CA ASP A 171 11.16 -5.64 -22.07
C ASP A 171 10.67 -6.80 -22.94
N ALA A 172 11.06 -8.05 -22.65
CA ALA A 172 10.75 -9.20 -23.51
C ALA A 172 9.31 -9.71 -23.35
N GLN A 173 8.65 -9.41 -22.24
CA GLN A 173 7.28 -9.85 -21.96
C GLN A 173 6.36 -8.65 -21.78
N SER A 174 5.28 -8.59 -22.58
CA SER A 174 4.27 -7.54 -22.47
C SER A 174 3.18 -7.96 -21.49
N TYR A 175 2.86 -7.09 -20.54
CA TYR A 175 1.73 -7.26 -19.63
C TYR A 175 0.43 -6.86 -20.34
N ARG A 176 -0.59 -7.72 -20.29
CA ARG A 176 -1.92 -7.45 -20.84
C ARG A 176 -2.88 -7.01 -19.74
N GLU A 177 -3.90 -6.25 -20.11
CA GLU A 177 -4.91 -5.80 -19.15
C GLU A 177 -5.57 -6.98 -18.43
N GLY A 178 -5.57 -6.93 -17.10
CA GLY A 178 -6.16 -7.98 -16.26
C GLY A 178 -5.38 -9.29 -16.23
N GLN A 179 -4.20 -9.36 -16.84
CA GLN A 179 -3.35 -10.53 -16.75
C GLN A 179 -2.85 -10.74 -15.32
N ASP A 180 -2.69 -11.99 -14.92
CA ASP A 180 -2.03 -12.34 -13.66
C ASP A 180 -0.52 -12.00 -13.76
N PRO A 181 0.00 -11.03 -12.98
CA PRO A 181 1.41 -10.68 -13.00
C PRO A 181 2.32 -11.81 -12.51
N PHE A 182 1.81 -12.77 -11.72
CA PHE A 182 2.57 -13.92 -11.23
C PHE A 182 2.90 -14.94 -12.34
N GLU A 183 2.22 -14.87 -13.49
CA GLU A 183 2.59 -15.66 -14.67
C GLU A 183 3.88 -15.16 -15.32
N ILE A 184 4.16 -13.86 -15.21
CA ILE A 184 5.29 -13.20 -15.86
C ILE A 184 6.43 -12.99 -14.87
N LEU A 185 6.12 -12.44 -13.69
CA LEU A 185 7.08 -12.00 -12.68
C LEU A 185 7.41 -13.14 -11.72
N GLN A 186 8.17 -14.12 -12.21
CA GLN A 186 8.48 -15.36 -11.47
C GLN A 186 9.86 -15.37 -10.82
N TRP A 187 10.69 -14.36 -11.06
CA TRP A 187 12.07 -14.31 -10.56
C TRP A 187 12.23 -13.21 -9.52
N PHE A 188 13.10 -13.49 -8.56
CA PHE A 188 13.52 -12.56 -7.52
C PHE A 188 14.95 -12.91 -7.12
N ASP A 189 15.64 -11.98 -6.48
CA ASP A 189 16.97 -12.26 -5.94
C ASP A 189 16.82 -13.15 -4.70
N SER A 190 17.41 -14.34 -4.70
CA SER A 190 17.30 -15.29 -3.58
C SER A 190 18.14 -14.90 -2.36
N GLY A 191 18.94 -13.83 -2.44
CA GLY A 191 19.88 -13.40 -1.42
C GLY A 191 20.25 -11.92 -1.55
N ASN A 192 21.37 -11.53 -0.94
CA ASN A 192 21.87 -10.14 -0.91
C ASN A 192 20.94 -9.16 -0.18
N TYR A 193 20.19 -9.64 0.81
CA TYR A 193 19.43 -8.79 1.72
C TYR A 193 20.25 -8.48 2.97
N THR A 194 20.38 -7.21 3.28
CA THR A 194 20.96 -6.74 4.54
C THR A 194 19.85 -6.31 5.47
N ILE A 195 19.99 -6.65 6.75
CA ILE A 195 19.03 -6.31 7.79
C ILE A 195 19.78 -5.56 8.88
N SER A 196 19.32 -4.35 9.19
CA SER A 196 19.77 -3.58 10.34
C SER A 196 18.58 -3.07 11.13
N GLN A 197 18.79 -2.59 12.35
CA GLN A 197 17.74 -1.95 13.12
C GLN A 197 17.71 -0.45 12.83
N ASN A 198 16.54 0.11 12.55
CA ASN A 198 16.38 1.54 12.44
C ASN A 198 16.47 2.17 13.85
N PRO A 199 17.46 3.03 14.14
CA PRO A 199 17.65 3.56 15.49
C PRO A 199 16.55 4.56 15.91
N THR A 200 15.83 5.14 14.94
CA THR A 200 14.78 6.12 15.21
C THR A 200 13.44 5.46 15.55
N TYR A 201 13.08 4.40 14.84
CA TYR A 201 11.75 3.77 14.95
C TYR A 201 11.80 2.36 15.54
N GLY A 202 12.97 1.76 15.67
CA GLY A 202 13.18 0.41 16.20
C GLY A 202 12.74 -0.72 15.29
N ASN A 203 12.19 -0.42 14.10
CA ASN A 203 11.81 -1.42 13.11
C ASN A 203 13.02 -1.95 12.35
N LEU A 204 12.86 -3.10 11.70
CA LEU A 204 13.86 -3.62 10.78
C LEU A 204 13.97 -2.69 9.57
N TRP A 205 15.21 -2.41 9.20
CA TRP A 205 15.61 -1.74 7.98
C TRP A 205 16.21 -2.80 7.06
N ILE A 206 15.47 -3.15 6.02
CA ILE A 206 15.87 -4.20 5.08
C ILE A 206 16.21 -3.54 3.75
N GLN A 207 17.37 -3.85 3.18
CA GLN A 207 17.80 -3.39 1.85
C GLN A 207 18.32 -4.59 1.06
N GLY A 208 18.37 -4.48 -0.26
CA GLY A 208 18.92 -5.53 -1.10
C GLY A 208 18.13 -5.73 -2.39
N GLY A 209 18.17 -6.96 -2.89
CA GLY A 209 17.47 -7.38 -4.09
C GLY A 209 17.93 -6.66 -5.36
N PRO A 210 17.11 -6.69 -6.43
CA PRO A 210 17.49 -6.16 -7.73
C PRO A 210 17.71 -4.63 -7.71
N ARG A 211 17.03 -3.88 -6.84
CA ARG A 211 17.26 -2.45 -6.69
C ARG A 211 18.69 -2.17 -6.23
N ALA A 212 19.15 -2.80 -5.15
CA ALA A 212 20.51 -2.63 -4.66
C ALA A 212 21.54 -3.12 -5.68
N ARG A 213 21.31 -4.30 -6.27
CA ARG A 213 22.24 -4.94 -7.20
C ARG A 213 22.38 -4.21 -8.55
N CYS A 214 21.28 -3.72 -9.11
CA CYS A 214 21.25 -3.19 -10.48
C CYS A 214 21.15 -1.67 -10.55
N MET A 215 20.45 -1.02 -9.62
CA MET A 215 20.22 0.44 -9.65
C MET A 215 21.16 1.21 -8.72
N PHE A 216 21.64 0.57 -7.66
CA PHE A 216 22.55 1.16 -6.66
C PHE A 216 23.83 0.33 -6.51
N ALA A 217 24.33 -0.27 -7.60
CA ALA A 217 25.48 -1.17 -7.57
C ALA A 217 26.71 -0.53 -6.91
N ASP A 218 26.97 0.74 -7.19
CA ASP A 218 28.09 1.50 -6.65
C ASP A 218 27.85 2.05 -5.22
N ALA A 219 26.59 2.08 -4.77
CA ALA A 219 26.20 2.57 -3.45
C ALA A 219 25.04 1.76 -2.83
N PRO A 220 25.19 0.45 -2.53
CA PRO A 220 24.07 -0.40 -2.10
C PRO A 220 23.42 0.06 -0.78
N ALA A 221 24.17 0.77 0.07
CA ALA A 221 23.66 1.35 1.32
C ALA A 221 22.63 2.48 1.10
N GLU A 222 22.60 3.09 -0.08
CA GLU A 222 21.63 4.13 -0.46
C GLU A 222 20.35 3.55 -1.10
N ALA A 223 20.32 2.24 -1.37
CA ALA A 223 19.15 1.58 -1.93
C ALA A 223 17.91 1.78 -1.03
N PRO A 224 16.71 1.92 -1.59
CA PRO A 224 15.50 2.10 -0.80
C PRO A 224 15.26 0.90 0.13
N SER A 225 14.66 1.16 1.28
CA SER A 225 14.29 0.07 2.18
C SER A 225 13.08 -0.71 1.67
N LEU A 226 13.13 -2.02 1.92
CA LEU A 226 12.15 -3.01 1.49
C LEU A 226 11.17 -3.38 2.61
N ASN A 227 11.24 -2.76 3.79
CA ASN A 227 10.27 -2.99 4.86
C ASN A 227 9.00 -2.13 4.65
N LYS A 228 7.83 -2.77 4.62
CA LYS A 228 6.53 -2.09 4.59
C LYS A 228 5.67 -2.55 5.77
N VAL A 229 4.71 -1.72 6.17
CA VAL A 229 3.68 -2.11 7.14
C VAL A 229 2.34 -1.96 6.45
N PRO A 230 1.99 -2.91 5.55
CA PRO A 230 0.85 -2.74 4.65
C PRO A 230 -0.48 -2.88 5.39
N LEU A 231 -0.59 -3.76 6.39
CA LEU A 231 -1.85 -4.06 7.07
C LEU A 231 -1.81 -3.57 8.53
N VAL A 232 -2.74 -2.68 8.89
CA VAL A 232 -2.79 -2.02 10.21
C VAL A 232 -4.21 -1.97 10.74
N LYS A 233 -4.40 -2.31 12.02
CA LYS A 233 -5.65 -2.06 12.74
C LYS A 233 -5.69 -0.60 13.17
N TRP A 234 -6.46 0.21 12.46
CA TRP A 234 -6.30 1.66 12.52
C TRP A 234 -6.96 2.30 13.76
N ARG A 235 -6.20 3.12 14.48
CA ARG A 235 -6.66 3.89 15.64
C ARG A 235 -6.37 5.39 15.44
N ARG A 236 -7.38 6.22 15.67
CA ARG A 236 -7.30 7.68 15.49
C ARG A 236 -6.28 8.36 16.42
#